data_AF-R7UEY4-F1
#
_entry.id   AF-R7UEY4-F1
#
_cell.length_a   1.000
_cell.length_b   1.000
_cell.length_c   1.000
_cell.angle_alpha   90.00
_cell.angle_beta   90.00
_cell.angle_gamma   90.00
#
_symmetry.space_group_name_H-M   'P 1'
#
loop_
_entity.id
_entity.type
_entity.pdbx_description
1 polymer ?
#
loop_
_entity_poly.entity_id
_entity_poly.type
_entity_poly.pdbx_seq_one_letter_code
_entity_poly.pdbx_strand_id
1 'polypeptide(L)'
;ELPLPFGWSVDWTERGRKYYVDHNTQTTHWNHPLEQESLPTGWEKIESVEHGNYYVNHITKTTQYHHPCSPLSPSSYLMPQSASPFPVRPHYITQQPTFHNVLVPANPYLTTEIPPWLHVYYKAAPEHDQRLKWELFRLPDLESFDAMLTRLFKQELEQIVMGYEHFRAALIWELERRKKNGQ
;
A
#
# COMPACT_ATOMS: atom_id res chain seq x y z
N GLU A 1 -1.97 -30.43 7.90
CA GLU A 1 -2.86 -29.54 7.13
C GLU A 1 -3.87 -28.92 8.08
N LEU A 2 -4.26 -27.65 7.87
CA LEU A 2 -5.24 -27.00 8.74
C LEU A 2 -6.62 -27.67 8.55
N PRO A 3 -7.40 -27.88 9.63
CA PRO A 3 -8.76 -28.35 9.51
C PRO A 3 -9.63 -27.29 8.81
N LEU A 4 -10.47 -27.73 7.88
CA LEU A 4 -11.42 -26.87 7.18
C LEU A 4 -12.55 -26.46 8.14
N PRO A 5 -12.99 -25.19 8.12
CA PRO A 5 -14.19 -24.77 8.86
C PRO A 5 -15.44 -25.52 8.41
N PHE A 6 -16.47 -25.54 9.26
CA PHE A 6 -17.73 -26.19 8.93
C PHE A 6 -18.35 -25.59 7.66
N GLY A 7 -18.75 -26.46 6.72
CA GLY A 7 -19.28 -26.04 5.42
C GLY A 7 -18.21 -25.71 4.37
N TRP A 8 -16.93 -25.97 4.63
CA TRP A 8 -15.87 -25.82 3.63
C TRP A 8 -15.39 -27.17 3.10
N SER A 9 -15.19 -27.28 1.79
CA SER A 9 -14.56 -28.44 1.15
C SER A 9 -13.36 -28.02 0.31
N VAL A 10 -12.50 -28.99 0.02
CA VAL A 10 -11.37 -28.83 -0.90
C VAL A 10 -11.68 -29.57 -2.17
N ASP A 11 -11.36 -28.94 -3.29
CA ASP A 11 -11.41 -29.58 -4.59
C ASP A 11 -10.22 -29.14 -5.47
N TRP A 12 -10.03 -29.80 -6.61
CA TRP A 12 -8.89 -29.61 -7.49
C TRP A 12 -9.34 -29.26 -8.90
N THR A 13 -8.75 -28.23 -9.47
CA THR A 13 -8.98 -27.91 -10.89
C THR A 13 -8.36 -28.96 -11.80
N GLU A 14 -8.82 -29.02 -13.05
CA GLU A 14 -8.26 -29.90 -14.09
C GLU A 14 -6.74 -29.70 -14.32
N ARG A 15 -6.21 -28.54 -13.92
CA ARG A 15 -4.79 -28.20 -13.99
C ARG A 15 -4.02 -28.59 -12.71
N GLY A 16 -4.63 -29.34 -11.80
CA GLY A 16 -4.03 -29.79 -10.54
C GLY A 16 -3.87 -28.70 -9.49
N ARG A 17 -4.53 -27.54 -9.64
CA ARG A 17 -4.52 -26.47 -8.63
C ARG A 17 -5.63 -26.68 -7.60
N LYS A 18 -5.27 -26.72 -6.32
CA LYS A 18 -6.18 -26.83 -5.17
C LYS A 18 -7.02 -25.54 -5.03
N TYR A 19 -8.31 -25.69 -4.77
CA TYR A 19 -9.22 -24.60 -4.43
C TYR A 19 -10.16 -25.02 -3.29
N TYR A 20 -10.71 -24.03 -2.61
CA TYR A 20 -11.57 -24.19 -1.43
C TYR A 20 -12.98 -23.73 -1.77
N VAL A 21 -13.98 -24.53 -1.42
CA VAL A 21 -15.39 -24.26 -1.70
C VAL A 21 -16.08 -23.97 -0.39
N ASP A 22 -16.67 -22.78 -0.28
CA ASP A 22 -17.55 -22.42 0.83
C ASP A 22 -18.99 -22.76 0.46
N HIS A 23 -19.53 -23.83 1.06
CA HIS A 23 -20.92 -24.25 0.85
C HIS A 23 -21.92 -23.36 1.58
N ASN A 24 -21.48 -22.53 2.54
CA ASN A 24 -22.36 -21.60 3.25
C ASN A 24 -22.72 -20.40 2.36
N THR A 25 -21.76 -19.92 1.58
CA THR A 25 -21.94 -18.74 0.69
C THR A 25 -21.99 -19.11 -0.79
N GLN A 26 -21.81 -20.39 -1.13
CA GLN A 26 -21.72 -20.91 -2.50
C GLN A 26 -20.63 -20.20 -3.33
N THR A 27 -19.48 -19.95 -2.71
CA THR A 27 -18.35 -19.26 -3.35
C THR A 27 -17.11 -20.16 -3.37
N THR A 28 -16.22 -19.92 -4.33
CA THR A 28 -14.95 -20.62 -4.45
C THR A 28 -13.79 -19.66 -4.20
N HIS A 29 -12.81 -20.13 -3.45
CA HIS A 29 -11.65 -19.38 -3.01
C HIS A 29 -10.37 -20.12 -3.37
N TRP A 30 -9.33 -19.37 -3.76
CA TRP A 30 -8.02 -19.94 -4.05
C TRP A 30 -7.16 -20.16 -2.80
N ASN A 31 -7.51 -19.49 -1.70
CA ASN A 31 -6.79 -19.54 -0.43
C ASN A 31 -7.64 -20.19 0.65
N HIS A 32 -7.01 -20.78 1.66
CA HIS A 32 -7.73 -21.39 2.77
C HIS A 32 -8.46 -20.30 3.57
N PRO A 33 -9.70 -20.49 4.02
CA PRO A 33 -10.45 -19.49 4.80
C PRO A 33 -9.69 -19.01 6.04
N LEU A 34 -9.05 -19.95 6.74
CA LEU A 34 -8.20 -19.67 7.90
C LEU A 34 -6.84 -19.03 7.56
N GLU A 35 -6.48 -18.82 6.29
CA GLU A 35 -5.32 -17.99 5.89
C GLU A 35 -5.73 -16.54 5.62
N GLN A 36 -7.00 -16.28 5.29
CA GLN A 36 -7.47 -14.96 4.89
C GLN A 36 -7.87 -14.07 6.09
N GLU A 37 -8.17 -14.66 7.26
CA GLU A 37 -8.55 -13.90 8.47
C GLU A 37 -7.43 -13.70 9.51
N SER A 38 -6.21 -14.20 9.30
CA SER A 38 -5.49 -14.75 10.45
C SER A 38 -4.06 -14.27 10.70
N LEU A 39 -3.63 -13.14 10.16
CA LEU A 39 -2.45 -12.46 10.70
C LEU A 39 -2.89 -11.19 11.44
N PRO A 40 -2.82 -11.18 12.78
CA PRO A 40 -3.04 -9.95 13.55
C PRO A 40 -2.13 -8.84 13.02
N THR A 41 -2.52 -7.57 13.18
CA THR A 41 -1.71 -6.43 12.75
C THR A 41 -0.26 -6.59 13.21
N GLY A 42 0.68 -6.56 12.24
CA GLY A 42 2.10 -6.75 12.50
C GLY A 42 2.63 -8.17 12.35
N TRP A 43 1.78 -9.16 12.04
CA TRP A 43 2.24 -10.52 11.68
C TRP A 43 2.32 -10.70 10.16
N GLU A 44 3.39 -11.35 9.70
CA GLU A 44 3.61 -11.68 8.29
C GLU A 44 4.04 -13.14 8.16
N LYS A 45 3.42 -13.89 7.24
CA LYS A 45 3.85 -15.24 6.89
C LYS A 45 4.92 -15.13 5.80
N ILE A 46 6.11 -15.65 6.09
CA ILE A 46 7.22 -15.75 5.16
C ILE A 46 7.36 -17.20 4.70
N GLU A 47 7.31 -17.41 3.40
CA GLU A 47 7.62 -18.70 2.78
C GLU A 47 9.07 -18.67 2.28
N SER A 48 9.95 -19.42 2.95
CA SER A 48 11.34 -19.57 2.51
C SER A 48 11.53 -20.94 1.88
N VAL A 49 12.19 -20.97 0.72
CA VAL A 49 12.54 -22.21 0.01
C VAL A 49 13.49 -23.09 0.85
N GLU A 50 14.27 -22.49 1.74
CA GLU A 50 15.23 -23.18 2.60
C GLU A 50 14.64 -23.55 3.97
N HIS A 51 13.77 -22.70 4.52
CA HIS A 51 13.29 -22.80 5.91
C HIS A 51 11.79 -23.11 6.04
N GLY A 52 11.08 -23.30 4.92
CA GLY A 52 9.64 -23.50 4.89
C GLY A 52 8.85 -22.26 5.30
N ASN A 53 7.59 -22.47 5.66
CA ASN A 53 6.69 -21.41 6.10
C ASN A 53 6.95 -21.03 7.57
N TYR A 54 7.26 -19.77 7.84
CA TYR A 54 7.36 -19.21 9.20
C TYR A 54 6.65 -17.87 9.31
N TYR A 55 6.30 -17.47 10.52
CA TYR A 55 5.53 -16.27 10.84
C TYR A 55 6.40 -15.29 11.61
N VAL A 56 6.43 -14.05 11.17
CA VAL A 56 7.22 -12.97 11.76
C VAL A 56 6.28 -11.94 12.35
N ASN A 57 6.49 -11.62 13.63
CA ASN A 57 5.87 -10.47 14.27
C ASN A 57 6.82 -9.27 14.19
N HIS A 58 6.42 -8.27 13.40
CA HIS A 58 7.17 -7.03 13.18
C HIS A 58 7.11 -6.03 14.34
N ILE A 59 6.16 -6.20 15.26
CA ILE A 59 5.97 -5.38 16.47
C ILE A 59 6.93 -5.86 17.56
N THR A 60 6.96 -7.16 17.83
CA THR A 60 7.81 -7.75 18.89
C THR A 60 9.17 -8.22 18.37
N LYS A 61 9.40 -8.18 17.05
CA LYS A 61 10.59 -8.70 16.37
C LYS A 61 10.86 -10.18 16.70
N THR A 62 9.79 -10.98 16.79
CA THR A 62 9.86 -12.41 17.06
C THR A 62 9.44 -13.22 15.84
N THR A 63 10.02 -14.41 15.66
CA THR A 63 9.66 -15.34 14.59
C THR A 63 9.20 -16.67 15.19
N GLN A 64 8.27 -17.34 14.52
CA GLN A 64 7.76 -18.64 14.95
C GLN A 64 7.29 -19.47 13.75
N TYR A 65 7.37 -20.80 13.87
CA TYR A 65 6.93 -21.70 12.81
C TYR A 65 5.42 -21.97 12.83
N HIS A 66 4.78 -21.80 13.99
CA HIS A 66 3.35 -22.03 14.14
C HIS A 66 2.54 -20.76 13.92
N HIS A 67 1.33 -20.92 13.38
CA HIS A 67 0.43 -19.82 13.12
C HIS A 67 -0.01 -19.14 14.44
N PRO A 68 -0.05 -17.79 14.55
CA PRO A 68 -0.38 -17.09 15.80
C PRO A 68 -1.77 -17.42 16.37
N CYS A 69 -2.75 -17.75 15.51
CA CYS A 69 -4.08 -18.25 15.91
C CYS A 69 -4.24 -19.79 15.82
N SER A 70 -3.15 -20.57 15.78
CA SER A 70 -3.28 -22.02 15.79
C SER A 70 -3.81 -22.49 17.16
N PRO A 71 -4.84 -23.37 17.23
CA PRO A 71 -5.46 -23.82 18.48
C PRO A 71 -4.54 -24.68 19.36
N LEU A 72 -3.30 -24.94 18.92
CA LEU A 72 -2.28 -25.63 19.69
C LEU A 72 -1.38 -24.68 20.47
N SER A 73 -1.65 -23.37 20.54
CA SER A 73 -0.81 -22.42 21.27
C SER A 73 -0.69 -22.80 22.76
N PRO A 74 0.44 -23.35 23.21
CA PRO A 74 0.74 -23.36 24.61
C PRO A 74 1.42 -22.03 24.87
N SER A 75 0.64 -21.02 25.22
CA SER A 75 1.17 -19.85 25.91
C SER A 75 1.71 -20.30 27.28
N SER A 76 2.86 -20.99 27.35
CA SER A 76 3.58 -21.28 28.60
C SER A 76 4.77 -22.26 28.50
N TYR A 77 5.70 -22.17 27.56
CA TYR A 77 7.02 -22.81 27.80
C TYR A 77 8.18 -21.88 27.45
N LEU A 78 8.80 -21.36 28.51
CA LEU A 78 10.19 -20.90 28.52
C LEU A 78 11.08 -21.90 27.76
N MET A 79 11.74 -21.43 26.70
CA MET A 79 13.04 -21.98 26.34
C MET A 79 14.02 -20.83 26.11
N PRO A 80 15.05 -20.69 26.97
CA PRO A 80 16.27 -20.02 26.57
C PRO A 80 17.07 -21.04 25.74
N GLN A 81 16.90 -21.02 24.42
CA GLN A 81 17.82 -21.73 23.53
C GLN A 81 18.69 -20.72 22.80
N SER A 82 19.98 -20.85 23.07
CA SER A 82 21.09 -20.25 22.34
C SER A 82 20.90 -20.42 20.82
N ALA A 83 20.50 -19.35 20.14
CA ALA A 83 20.66 -19.21 18.70
C ALA A 83 21.24 -17.82 18.46
N SER A 84 22.43 -17.81 17.86
CA SER A 84 23.24 -16.65 17.54
C SER A 84 22.44 -15.48 16.94
N PRO A 85 22.82 -14.23 17.20
CA PRO A 85 22.23 -13.09 16.50
C PRO A 85 22.68 -13.15 15.03
N PHE A 86 21.83 -13.68 14.16
CA PHE A 86 22.09 -13.59 12.72
C PHE A 86 21.97 -12.12 12.31
N PRO A 87 22.95 -11.58 11.57
CA PRO A 87 22.90 -10.20 11.10
C PRO A 87 21.75 -10.08 10.10
N VAL A 88 20.76 -9.26 10.44
CA VAL A 88 19.67 -8.84 9.54
C VAL A 88 20.32 -8.22 8.30
N ARG A 89 20.30 -8.92 7.16
CA ARG A 89 20.63 -8.32 5.88
C ARG A 89 19.44 -7.45 5.46
N PRO A 90 19.66 -6.19 5.03
CA PRO A 90 18.61 -5.40 4.42
C PRO A 90 18.27 -6.04 3.07
N HIS A 91 17.20 -6.82 3.02
CA HIS A 91 16.65 -7.31 1.77
C HIS A 91 15.88 -6.18 1.10
N TYR A 92 16.30 -5.83 -0.12
CA TYR A 92 15.60 -4.91 -1.00
C TYR A 92 14.21 -5.48 -1.32
N ILE A 93 13.18 -4.67 -1.08
CA ILE A 93 11.78 -5.02 -1.33
C ILE A 93 11.60 -5.10 -2.86
N THR A 94 11.58 -6.31 -3.43
CA THR A 94 11.00 -6.52 -4.76
C THR A 94 9.49 -6.63 -4.55
N GLN A 95 8.78 -5.51 -4.69
CA GLN A 95 7.31 -5.48 -4.66
C GLN A 95 6.78 -6.35 -5.83
N GLN A 96 6.31 -7.56 -5.54
CA GLN A 96 5.42 -8.26 -6.46
C GLN A 96 4.02 -7.61 -6.35
N PRO A 97 3.37 -7.29 -7.48
CA PRO A 97 2.04 -6.71 -7.46
C PRO A 97 1.03 -7.81 -7.16
N THR A 98 0.82 -8.10 -5.87
CA THR A 98 -0.42 -8.75 -5.45
C THR A 98 -1.54 -7.76 -5.73
N PHE A 99 -2.48 -8.08 -6.63
CA PHE A 99 -3.66 -7.25 -6.86
C PHE A 99 -4.56 -7.35 -5.64
N HIS A 100 -4.28 -6.53 -4.64
CA HIS A 100 -5.07 -6.38 -3.44
C HIS A 100 -6.11 -5.29 -3.73
N ASN A 101 -7.39 -5.68 -3.84
CA ASN A 101 -8.54 -4.77 -3.87
C ASN A 101 -8.72 -4.11 -2.48
N VAL A 102 -7.66 -3.48 -1.97
CA VAL A 102 -7.67 -2.73 -0.71
C VAL A 102 -8.03 -1.31 -1.07
N LEU A 103 -9.11 -0.82 -0.48
CA LEU A 103 -9.46 0.58 -0.51
C LEU A 103 -8.34 1.36 0.18
N VAL A 104 -7.50 2.01 -0.61
CA VAL A 104 -6.54 2.98 -0.10
C VAL A 104 -7.34 4.23 0.26
N PRO A 105 -7.35 4.65 1.53
CA PRO A 105 -8.06 5.86 1.92
C PRO A 105 -7.48 7.06 1.16
N ALA A 106 -8.34 8.00 0.82
CA ALA A 106 -7.91 9.25 0.20
C ALA A 106 -6.89 9.95 1.12
N ASN A 107 -5.94 10.68 0.54
CA ASN A 107 -4.90 11.37 1.32
C ASN A 107 -5.58 12.23 2.41
N PRO A 108 -5.23 12.03 3.70
CA PRO A 108 -5.92 12.69 4.82
C PRO A 108 -5.80 14.22 4.80
N TYR A 109 -4.83 14.76 4.06
CA TYR A 109 -4.58 16.19 3.94
C TYR A 109 -5.26 16.85 2.74
N LEU A 110 -6.13 16.11 2.02
CA LEU A 110 -6.86 16.64 0.87
C LEU A 110 -7.80 17.80 1.23
N THR A 111 -8.34 17.81 2.45
CA THR A 111 -9.32 18.82 2.92
C THR A 111 -8.73 19.83 3.89
N THR A 112 -7.52 19.60 4.40
CA THR A 112 -6.87 20.53 5.33
C THR A 112 -6.64 21.89 4.68
N GLU A 113 -6.89 22.97 5.40
CA GLU A 113 -6.57 24.31 4.92
C GLU A 113 -5.05 24.47 4.79
N ILE A 114 -4.60 24.99 3.65
CA ILE A 114 -3.18 25.24 3.42
C ILE A 114 -2.82 26.58 4.07
N PRO A 115 -1.84 26.61 4.98
CA PRO A 115 -1.42 27.85 5.61
C PRO A 115 -0.98 28.90 4.57
N PRO A 116 -1.35 30.19 4.72
CA PRO A 116 -0.99 31.24 3.76
C PRO A 116 0.52 31.37 3.53
N TRP A 117 1.33 31.18 4.58
CA TRP A 117 2.79 31.24 4.47
C TRP A 117 3.36 30.12 3.56
N LEU A 118 2.69 28.97 3.48
CA LEU A 118 3.12 27.84 2.65
C LEU A 118 2.85 28.13 1.17
N HIS A 119 1.79 28.87 0.85
CA HIS A 119 1.58 29.40 -0.51
C HIS A 119 2.69 30.37 -0.92
N VAL A 120 3.11 31.25 -0.01
CA VAL A 120 4.21 32.19 -0.26
C VAL A 120 5.51 31.43 -0.49
N TYR A 121 5.81 30.42 0.33
CA TYR A 121 6.96 29.54 0.15
C TYR A 121 6.92 28.81 -1.20
N TYR A 122 5.77 28.23 -1.56
CA TYR A 122 5.60 27.49 -2.83
C TYR A 122 5.85 28.37 -4.07
N LYS A 123 5.53 29.67 -3.99
CA LYS A 123 5.79 30.64 -5.07
C LYS A 123 7.14 31.35 -4.96
N ALA A 124 7.89 31.12 -3.88
CA ALA A 124 9.19 31.73 -3.70
C ALA A 124 10.23 31.09 -4.63
N ALA A 125 11.24 31.87 -5.00
CA ALA A 125 12.33 31.37 -5.80
C ALA A 125 13.29 30.50 -4.96
N PRO A 126 14.00 29.53 -5.56
CA PRO A 126 14.79 28.54 -4.83
C PRO A 126 15.91 29.14 -3.96
N GLU A 127 16.35 30.36 -4.25
CA GLU A 127 17.39 31.06 -3.49
C GLU A 127 16.95 31.41 -2.06
N HIS A 128 15.64 31.34 -1.80
CA HIS A 128 15.07 31.61 -0.48
C HIS A 128 14.79 30.33 0.33
N ASP A 129 14.93 29.14 -0.24
CA ASP A 129 14.62 27.87 0.43
C ASP A 129 15.41 27.69 1.73
N GLN A 130 16.70 28.03 1.71
CA GLN A 130 17.61 27.94 2.86
C GLN A 130 17.19 28.79 4.08
N ARG A 131 16.27 29.74 3.89
CA ARG A 131 15.76 30.57 5.01
C ARG A 131 14.81 29.79 5.91
N LEU A 132 14.19 28.72 5.41
CA LEU A 132 13.26 27.90 6.16
C LEU A 132 14.00 26.72 6.80
N LYS A 133 14.03 26.69 8.13
CA LYS A 133 14.68 25.62 8.89
C LYS A 133 13.69 24.50 9.18
N TRP A 134 13.55 23.57 8.23
CA TRP A 134 12.66 22.41 8.33
C TRP A 134 12.93 21.52 9.55
N GLU A 135 14.17 21.44 10.01
CA GLU A 135 14.60 20.67 11.19
C GLU A 135 13.93 21.12 12.50
N LEU A 136 13.37 22.33 12.54
CA LEU A 136 12.66 22.84 13.72
C LEU A 136 11.23 22.27 13.85
N PHE A 137 10.70 21.64 12.80
CA PHE A 137 9.37 21.06 12.79
C PHE A 137 9.42 19.57 13.14
N ARG A 138 8.33 19.07 13.73
CA ARG A 138 8.20 17.64 14.04
C ARG A 138 7.89 16.87 12.76
N LEU A 139 8.26 15.59 12.74
CA LEU A 139 8.02 14.71 11.59
C LEU A 139 6.55 14.69 11.11
N PRO A 140 5.51 14.60 11.98
CA PRO A 140 4.13 14.61 11.52
C PRO A 140 3.71 15.94 10.86
N ASP A 141 4.27 17.06 11.36
CA ASP A 141 4.00 18.38 10.80
C ASP A 141 4.64 18.48 9.39
N LEU A 142 5.86 17.95 9.22
CA LEU A 142 6.55 17.87 7.92
C LEU A 142 5.79 17.01 6.90
N GLU A 143 5.28 15.84 7.30
CA GLU A 143 4.44 14.99 6.45
C GLU A 143 3.18 15.73 5.98
N SER A 144 2.58 16.53 6.87
CA SER A 144 1.42 17.35 6.52
C SER A 144 1.80 18.44 5.50
N PHE A 145 2.94 19.13 5.68
CA PHE A 145 3.38 20.17 4.77
C PHE A 145 3.77 19.60 3.39
N ASP A 146 4.43 18.44 3.34
CA ASP A 146 4.75 17.75 2.08
C ASP A 146 3.49 17.40 1.29
N ALA A 147 2.47 16.86 1.96
CA ALA A 147 1.20 16.56 1.34
C ALA A 147 0.50 17.83 0.81
N MET A 148 0.56 18.94 1.56
CA MET A 148 0.01 20.23 1.14
C MET A 148 0.77 20.83 -0.06
N LEU A 149 2.10 20.77 -0.07
CA LEU A 149 2.93 21.19 -1.20
C LEU A 149 2.65 20.36 -2.45
N THR A 150 2.52 19.05 -2.29
CA THR A 150 2.08 18.13 -3.36
C THR A 150 0.70 18.53 -3.89
N ARG A 151 -0.21 18.96 -3.02
CA ARG A 151 -1.54 19.45 -3.43
C ARG A 151 -1.44 20.73 -4.25
N LEU A 152 -0.64 21.71 -3.82
CA LEU A 152 -0.41 22.94 -4.58
C LEU A 152 0.19 22.67 -5.96
N PHE A 153 1.18 21.78 -6.02
CA PHE A 153 1.78 21.35 -7.27
C PHE A 153 0.75 20.73 -8.22
N LYS A 154 -0.07 19.81 -7.73
CA LYS A 154 -1.13 19.19 -8.53
C LYS A 154 -2.14 20.22 -9.04
N GLN A 155 -2.51 21.20 -8.22
CA GLN A 155 -3.42 22.28 -8.62
C GLN A 155 -2.84 23.17 -9.73
N GLU A 156 -1.56 23.56 -9.62
CA GLU A 156 -0.90 24.34 -10.67
C GLU A 156 -0.75 23.53 -11.97
N LEU A 157 -0.40 22.26 -11.85
CA LEU A 157 -0.31 21.36 -12.99
C LEU A 157 -1.67 21.21 -13.69
N GLU A 158 -2.75 21.05 -12.93
CA GLU A 158 -4.11 21.00 -13.45
C GLU A 158 -4.46 22.28 -14.23
N GLN A 159 -4.17 23.45 -13.66
CA GLN A 159 -4.41 24.74 -14.35
C GLN A 159 -3.62 24.84 -15.66
N ILE A 160 -2.36 24.43 -15.66
CA ILE A 160 -1.52 24.42 -16.86
C ILE A 160 -2.12 23.48 -17.90
N VAL A 161 -2.40 22.24 -17.53
CA VAL A 161 -2.98 21.22 -18.43
C VAL A 161 -4.30 21.70 -19.01
N MET A 162 -5.20 22.23 -18.17
CA MET A 162 -6.45 22.80 -18.64
C MET A 162 -6.21 23.95 -19.61
N GLY A 163 -5.25 24.86 -19.35
CA GLY A 163 -4.90 25.94 -20.27
C GLY A 163 -4.49 25.42 -21.65
N TYR A 164 -3.67 24.38 -21.71
CA TYR A 164 -3.27 23.74 -22.96
C TYR A 164 -4.42 23.00 -23.65
N GLU A 165 -5.32 22.35 -22.91
CA GLU A 165 -6.51 21.71 -23.48
C GLU A 165 -7.44 22.74 -24.13
N HIS A 166 -7.66 23.89 -23.48
CA HIS A 166 -8.43 24.99 -24.07
C HIS A 166 -7.77 25.52 -25.34
N PHE A 167 -6.45 25.72 -25.32
CA PHE A 167 -5.72 26.19 -26.50
C PHE A 167 -5.79 25.17 -27.64
N ARG A 168 -5.62 23.88 -27.34
CA ARG A 168 -5.76 22.78 -28.30
C ARG A 168 -7.16 22.77 -28.92
N ALA A 169 -8.22 22.88 -28.10
CA ALA A 169 -9.60 22.93 -28.58
C ALA A 169 -9.84 24.13 -29.50
N ALA A 170 -9.30 25.30 -29.16
CA ALA A 170 -9.39 26.50 -29.98
C ALA A 170 -8.71 26.33 -31.35
N LEU A 171 -7.53 25.71 -31.39
CA LEU A 171 -6.83 25.40 -32.64
C LEU A 171 -7.63 24.44 -33.52
N ILE A 172 -8.18 23.37 -32.93
CA ILE A 172 -9.01 22.39 -33.65
C ILE A 172 -10.24 23.07 -34.24
N TRP A 173 -10.91 23.91 -33.44
CA TRP A 173 -12.09 24.67 -33.88
C TRP A 173 -11.75 25.60 -35.06
N GLU A 174 -10.63 26.31 -34.97
CA GLU A 174 -10.18 27.23 -36.02
C GLU A 174 -9.82 26.50 -37.33
N LEU A 175 -9.16 25.34 -37.23
CA LEU A 175 -8.85 24.49 -38.39
C LEU A 175 -10.13 24.02 -39.10
N GLU A 176 -11.11 23.54 -38.33
CA GLU A 176 -12.36 23.04 -38.90
C GLU A 176 -13.20 24.17 -39.53
N ARG A 177 -13.16 25.37 -38.95
CA ARG A 177 -13.78 26.58 -39.52
C ARG A 177 -13.19 26.91 -40.89
N ARG A 178 -11.86 26.90 -41.02
CA ARG A 178 -11.18 27.19 -42.31
C ARG A 178 -11.47 26.13 -43.36
N LYS A 179 -11.52 24.86 -42.96
CA LYS A 179 -11.86 23.75 -43.86
C LYS A 179 -13.26 23.90 -44.45
N LYS A 180 -14.25 24.30 -43.63
CA LYS A 180 -15.62 24.56 -44.09
C LYS A 180 -15.74 25.76 -45.00
N ASN A 181 -14.97 26.82 -44.76
CA ASN A 181 -15.00 28.04 -45.57
C ASN A 181 -14.21 27.94 -46.88
N GLY A 182 -13.36 26.92 -47.02
CA GLY A 182 -12.57 26.65 -48.23
C GLY A 182 -13.16 25.57 -49.15
N GLN A 183 -14.33 25.01 -48.80
CA GLN A 183 -15.16 24.17 -49.68
C GLN A 183 -16.30 25.00 -50.26
#